data_AF-X1KMK5-F1
#
_entry.id   AF-X1KMK5-F1
#
_cell.length_a   1.000
_cell.length_b   1.000
_cell.length_c   1.000
_cell.angle_alpha   90.00
_cell.angle_beta   90.00
_cell.angle_gamma   90.00
#
_symmetry.space_group_name_H-M   'P 1'
#
loop_
_entity.id
_entity.type
_entity.pdbx_description
1 polymer ?
#
loop_
_entity_poly.entity_id
_entity_poly.type
_entity_poly.pdbx_seq_one_letter_code
_entity_poly.pdbx_strand_id
1 'polypeptide(L)'
;GANGVNIKDKVDIKSGTFGHTAGHLTIAALANLYRIPVFVVVDSDKFGDMDHDEELERKINWITGDKRALAKLEGIEDFNPREDIVDADKVYALVTDYGIFPPHKIPDDIRRKVDII
;
A
#
# COMPACT_ATOMS: atom_id res chain seq x y z
N GLY A 1 -0.62 -18.20 4.73
CA GLY A 1 -0.94 -19.18 3.68
C GLY A 1 -0.85 -18.47 2.34
N ALA A 2 0.13 -18.85 1.54
CA ALA A 2 0.37 -18.32 0.20
C ALA A 2 -0.75 -18.79 -0.74
N ASN A 3 -1.50 -17.84 -1.30
CA ASN A 3 -2.35 -17.98 -2.49
C ASN A 3 -2.77 -16.57 -2.95
N GLY A 4 -2.20 -16.10 -4.06
CA GLY A 4 -2.75 -15.04 -4.91
C GLY A 4 -2.48 -13.59 -4.49
N VAL A 5 -1.82 -12.85 -5.40
CA VAL A 5 -2.04 -11.43 -5.74
C VAL A 5 -2.63 -10.58 -4.60
N ASN A 6 -1.84 -10.25 -3.59
CA ASN A 6 -2.19 -9.22 -2.63
C ASN A 6 -0.93 -8.44 -2.29
N ILE A 7 -0.89 -7.17 -2.71
CA ILE A 7 0.15 -6.21 -2.29
C ILE A 7 -0.17 -5.60 -0.94
N LYS A 8 -1.40 -5.80 -0.44
CA LYS A 8 -1.83 -5.33 0.86
C LYS A 8 -0.78 -5.64 1.92
N ASP A 9 -0.27 -4.56 2.50
CA ASP A 9 0.70 -4.55 3.58
C ASP A 9 2.07 -5.13 3.18
N LYS A 10 2.49 -5.00 1.92
CA LYS A 10 3.84 -5.33 1.43
C LYS A 10 4.66 -4.10 1.10
N VAL A 11 5.98 -4.21 1.22
CA VAL A 11 6.96 -3.23 0.74
C VAL A 11 7.80 -3.86 -0.37
N ASP A 12 7.83 -3.23 -1.53
CA ASP A 12 8.67 -3.67 -2.64
C ASP A 12 10.15 -3.48 -2.32
N ILE A 13 10.91 -4.57 -2.36
CA ILE A 13 12.31 -4.59 -1.94
C ILE A 13 13.23 -3.78 -2.88
N LYS A 14 12.80 -3.54 -4.12
CA LYS A 14 13.62 -2.87 -5.14
C LYS A 14 13.42 -1.36 -5.09
N SER A 15 12.17 -0.91 -5.02
CA SER A 15 11.77 0.49 -5.13
C SER A 15 11.43 1.15 -3.79
N GLY A 16 11.07 0.37 -2.77
CA GLY A 16 10.55 0.89 -1.50
C GLY A 16 9.10 1.38 -1.58
N THR A 17 8.41 1.21 -2.72
CA THR A 17 6.96 1.42 -2.81
C THR A 17 6.24 0.41 -1.93
N PHE A 18 5.06 0.74 -1.41
CA PHE A 18 4.31 -0.21 -0.58
C PHE A 18 2.82 -0.18 -0.87
N GLY A 19 2.22 -1.36 -0.80
CA GLY A 19 0.78 -1.54 -0.92
C GLY A 19 0.10 -1.40 0.45
N HIS A 20 -1.00 -0.66 0.50
CA HIS A 20 -1.83 -0.60 1.69
C HIS A 20 -3.30 -0.46 1.31
N THR A 21 -4.19 -0.62 2.28
CA THR A 21 -5.63 -0.41 2.10
C THR A 21 -5.92 0.96 1.47
N ALA A 22 -6.81 1.02 0.47
CA ALA A 22 -7.11 2.23 -0.28
C ALA A 22 -7.44 3.44 0.62
N GLY A 23 -6.96 4.62 0.23
CA GLY A 23 -6.97 5.89 0.94
C GLY A 23 -5.60 6.36 1.42
N HIS A 24 -4.62 5.45 1.60
CA HIS A 24 -3.32 5.79 2.17
C HIS A 24 -2.42 6.57 1.21
N LEU A 25 -2.56 6.37 -0.10
CA LEU A 25 -1.85 7.18 -1.10
C LEU A 25 -2.23 8.65 -0.97
N THR A 26 -3.53 8.95 -0.82
CA THR A 26 -4.00 10.34 -0.63
C THR A 26 -3.41 10.96 0.64
N ILE A 27 -3.38 10.21 1.74
CA ILE A 27 -2.79 10.67 3.01
C ILE A 27 -1.30 10.97 2.83
N ALA A 28 -0.54 10.05 2.25
CA ALA A 28 0.90 10.21 2.05
C ALA A 28 1.22 11.36 1.07
N ALA A 29 0.45 11.49 -0.01
CA ALA A 29 0.61 12.58 -0.98
C ALA A 29 0.34 13.95 -0.35
N LEU A 30 -0.73 14.08 0.44
CA LEU A 30 -1.02 15.33 1.15
C LEU A 30 0.04 15.65 2.20
N ALA A 31 0.47 14.67 2.99
CA ALA A 31 1.52 14.86 3.97
C ALA A 31 2.83 15.33 3.31
N ASN A 32 3.21 14.71 2.19
CA ASN A 32 4.36 15.13 1.39
C ASN A 32 4.23 16.57 0.88
N LEU A 33 3.06 16.93 0.32
CA LEU A 33 2.77 18.29 -0.15
C LEU A 33 2.93 19.34 0.96
N TYR A 34 2.46 19.03 2.18
CA TYR A 34 2.58 19.90 3.35
C TYR A 34 3.90 19.73 4.12
N ARG A 35 4.83 18.92 3.61
CA ARG A 35 6.13 18.62 4.23
C ARG A 35 6.01 18.05 5.66
N ILE A 36 4.97 17.27 5.90
CA ILE A 36 4.75 16.53 7.15
C ILE A 36 5.47 15.18 7.01
N PRO A 37 6.41 14.83 7.91
CA PRO A 37 7.15 13.57 7.82
C PRO A 37 6.22 12.39 8.15
N VAL A 38 6.09 11.48 7.20
CA VAL A 38 5.34 10.22 7.37
C VAL A 38 6.31 9.10 7.71
N PHE A 39 6.02 8.37 8.78
CA PHE A 39 6.73 7.15 9.16
C PHE A 39 5.82 5.95 8.94
N VAL A 40 6.33 4.90 8.30
CA VAL A 40 5.61 3.65 8.09
C VAL A 40 6.20 2.59 9.00
N VAL A 41 5.39 2.07 9.93
CA VAL A 41 5.78 0.96 10.80
C VAL A 41 5.43 -0.34 10.10
N VAL A 42 6.43 -1.20 9.88
CA VAL A 42 6.26 -2.41 9.08
C VAL A 42 7.20 -3.51 9.54
N ASP A 43 6.68 -4.72 9.61
CA ASP A 43 7.45 -5.92 9.94
C ASP A 43 8.35 -6.32 8.77
N SER A 44 9.56 -6.80 9.06
CA SER A 44 10.54 -7.14 8.01
C SER A 44 10.09 -8.28 7.08
N ASP A 45 9.10 -9.08 7.48
CA ASP A 45 8.55 -10.19 6.70
C ASP A 45 7.63 -9.74 5.56
N LYS A 46 7.24 -8.46 5.55
CA LYS A 46 6.42 -7.83 4.50
C LYS A 46 7.23 -7.30 3.32
N PHE A 47 8.55 -7.36 3.39
CA PHE A 47 9.42 -6.97 2.29
C PHE A 47 9.54 -8.10 1.28
N GLY A 48 9.43 -7.78 -0.01
CA GLY A 48 9.57 -8.77 -1.08
C GLY A 48 9.24 -8.18 -2.44
N ASP A 49 9.04 -9.03 -3.43
CA ASP A 49 8.48 -8.61 -4.72
C ASP A 49 6.97 -8.31 -4.58
N MET A 50 6.54 -7.25 -5.25
CA MET A 50 5.18 -6.73 -5.19
C MET A 50 4.54 -6.73 -6.59
N ASP A 51 3.45 -7.49 -6.74
CA ASP A 51 2.64 -7.56 -7.98
C ASP A 51 1.32 -6.84 -7.80
N HIS A 52 1.08 -5.76 -8.54
CA HIS A 52 -0.13 -4.94 -8.42
C HIS A 52 -1.25 -5.36 -9.36
N ASP A 53 -2.48 -5.27 -8.87
CA ASP A 53 -3.71 -5.39 -9.64
C ASP A 53 -4.57 -4.14 -9.40
N GLU A 54 -4.62 -3.25 -10.40
CA GLU A 54 -5.41 -2.00 -10.36
C GLU A 54 -6.92 -2.28 -10.34
N GLU A 55 -7.36 -3.46 -10.76
CA GLU A 55 -8.76 -3.85 -10.81
C GLU A 55 -9.20 -4.58 -9.53
N LEU A 56 -8.31 -4.72 -8.54
CA LEU A 56 -8.61 -5.46 -7.32
C LEU A 56 -9.62 -4.72 -6.44
N GLU A 57 -10.85 -5.20 -6.45
CA GLU A 57 -11.93 -4.64 -5.63
C GLU A 57 -12.09 -5.29 -4.25
N ARG A 58 -12.63 -4.50 -3.31
CA ARG A 58 -13.15 -5.05 -2.05
C ARG A 58 -14.41 -5.85 -2.34
N LYS A 59 -14.48 -7.05 -1.77
CA LYS A 59 -15.69 -7.90 -1.79
C LYS A 59 -16.94 -7.23 -1.24
N ILE A 60 -16.78 -6.22 -0.37
CA ILE A 60 -17.89 -5.46 0.21
C ILE A 60 -17.85 -4.05 -0.35
N ASN A 61 -18.91 -3.66 -1.04
CA ASN A 61 -19.08 -2.32 -1.56
C ASN A 61 -19.60 -1.39 -0.43
N TRP A 62 -18.73 -0.48 0.03
CA TRP A 62 -19.03 0.57 1.02
C TRP A 62 -19.07 1.96 0.39
N ILE A 63 -19.16 2.08 -0.94
CA ILE A 63 -19.08 3.37 -1.65
C ILE A 63 -20.12 4.37 -1.10
N THR A 64 -21.31 3.91 -0.73
CA THR A 64 -22.32 4.76 -0.08
C THR A 64 -23.17 4.01 0.93
N GLY A 65 -23.62 4.75 1.97
CA GLY A 65 -24.66 4.30 2.88
C GLY A 65 -26.07 4.39 2.29
N ASP A 66 -26.29 5.20 1.25
CA ASP A 66 -27.59 5.36 0.59
C ASP A 66 -27.66 4.57 -0.72
N LYS A 67 -27.94 3.27 -0.59
CA LYS A 67 -28.12 2.36 -1.73
C LYS A 67 -29.28 2.74 -2.65
N ARG A 68 -30.28 3.51 -2.16
CA ARG A 68 -31.45 3.89 -2.96
C ARG A 68 -31.12 5.02 -3.91
N ALA A 69 -30.27 5.95 -3.51
CA ALA A 69 -29.75 6.98 -4.41
C ALA A 69 -28.87 6.37 -5.49
N LEU A 70 -28.00 5.42 -5.11
CA LEU A 70 -27.12 4.71 -6.03
C LEU A 70 -27.89 3.98 -7.13
N ALA A 71 -28.95 3.25 -6.76
CA ALA A 71 -29.78 2.50 -7.71
C ALA A 71 -30.54 3.39 -8.72
N LYS A 72 -30.61 4.71 -8.50
CA LYS A 72 -31.23 5.67 -9.43
C LYS A 72 -30.25 6.24 -10.45
N LEU A 73 -28.95 5.98 -10.30
CA LEU A 73 -27.93 6.43 -11.22
C LEU A 73 -27.79 5.40 -12.34
N GLU A 74 -28.26 5.76 -13.54
CA GLU A 74 -28.11 4.92 -14.73
C GLU A 74 -26.75 5.15 -15.39
N GLY A 75 -26.11 4.08 -15.86
CA GLY A 75 -24.84 4.16 -16.59
C GLY A 75 -23.60 4.44 -15.74
N ILE A 76 -23.69 4.30 -14.41
CA ILE A 76 -22.54 4.38 -13.51
C ILE A 76 -22.08 2.97 -13.16
N GLU A 77 -20.77 2.75 -13.28
CA GLU A 77 -20.10 1.57 -12.78
C GLU A 77 -19.47 1.90 -11.42
N ASP A 78 -19.84 1.12 -10.42
CA ASP A 78 -19.30 1.25 -9.08
C ASP A 78 -17.96 0.53 -9.00
N PHE A 79 -16.93 1.22 -8.53
CA PHE A 79 -15.61 0.63 -8.31
C PHE A 79 -15.11 0.95 -6.91
N ASN A 80 -14.83 -0.09 -6.12
CA ASN A 80 -14.32 0.04 -4.75
C ASN A 80 -12.92 -0.57 -4.62
N PRO A 81 -11.86 0.20 -4.91
CA PRO A 81 -10.50 -0.32 -4.89
C PRO A 81 -10.13 -0.84 -3.51
N ARG A 82 -9.49 -2.00 -3.50
CA ARG A 82 -9.05 -2.62 -2.25
C ARG A 82 -7.85 -1.91 -1.65
N GLU A 83 -6.89 -1.59 -2.49
CA GLU A 83 -5.55 -1.17 -2.12
C GLU A 83 -5.04 -0.04 -3.02
N ASP A 84 -4.18 0.81 -2.45
CA ASP A 84 -3.39 1.79 -3.20
C ASP A 84 -1.91 1.43 -3.08
N ILE A 85 -1.13 1.89 -4.05
CA ILE A 85 0.33 1.91 -3.97
C ILE A 85 0.78 3.29 -3.52
N VAL A 86 1.65 3.32 -2.52
CA VAL A 86 2.32 4.54 -2.08
C VAL A 86 3.77 4.53 -2.55
N ASP A 87 4.14 5.57 -3.28
CA ASP A 87 5.51 5.73 -3.75
C ASP A 87 6.48 6.04 -2.60
N ALA A 88 7.71 5.55 -2.74
CA ALA A 88 8.80 5.73 -1.79
C ALA A 88 9.11 7.21 -1.47
N ASP A 89 8.89 8.12 -2.42
CA ASP A 89 9.17 9.54 -2.29
C ASP A 89 8.17 10.31 -1.39
N LYS A 90 7.02 9.69 -1.09
CA LYS A 90 5.96 10.27 -0.26
C LYS A 90 6.16 9.98 1.23
N VAL A 91 7.13 9.12 1.59
CA VAL A 91 7.37 8.68 2.97
C VAL A 91 8.76 9.07 3.45
N TYR A 92 8.86 9.50 4.70
CA TYR A 92 10.13 9.93 5.29
C TYR A 92 11.00 8.73 5.68
N ALA A 93 10.43 7.76 6.41
CA ALA A 93 11.16 6.55 6.82
C ALA A 93 10.26 5.34 7.04
N LEU A 94 10.86 4.16 6.88
CA LEU A 94 10.35 2.88 7.31
C LEU A 94 10.92 2.56 8.70
N VAL A 95 10.09 2.06 9.59
CA VAL A 95 10.44 1.66 10.96
C VAL A 95 10.19 0.16 11.09
N THR A 96 11.26 -0.59 11.31
CA THR A 96 11.24 -2.06 11.42
C THR A 96 12.03 -2.53 12.65
N ASP A 97 12.05 -3.84 12.87
CA ASP A 97 12.93 -4.53 13.83
C ASP A 97 14.44 -4.42 13.48
N TYR A 98 14.79 -4.02 12.25
CA TYR A 98 16.16 -3.73 11.82
C TYR A 98 16.54 -2.25 11.97
N GLY A 99 15.62 -1.40 12.45
CA GLY A 99 15.85 0.02 12.70
C GLY A 99 15.03 0.93 11.80
N ILE A 100 15.52 2.16 11.62
CA ILE A 100 14.82 3.23 10.88
C ILE A 100 15.66 3.65 9.68
N PHE A 101 15.08 3.59 8.49
CA PHE A 101 15.77 3.92 7.24
C PHE A 101 14.80 4.50 6.21
N PRO A 102 15.26 5.33 5.26
CA PRO A 102 14.40 5.83 4.21
C PRO A 102 14.01 4.70 3.24
N PRO A 103 12.83 4.77 2.57
CA PRO A 103 12.34 3.67 1.73
C PRO A 103 13.28 3.25 0.59
N HIS A 104 14.12 4.16 0.09
CA HIS A 104 15.10 3.89 -0.97
C HIS A 104 16.43 3.29 -0.46
N LYS A 105 16.60 3.08 0.85
CA LYS A 105 17.83 2.50 1.46
C LYS A 105 17.49 1.30 2.35
N ILE A 106 16.80 0.33 1.78
CA ILE A 106 16.47 -0.92 2.49
C ILE A 106 17.77 -1.68 2.82
N PRO A 107 18.02 -2.02 4.10
CA PRO A 107 19.22 -2.74 4.53
C PRO A 107 19.41 -4.11 3.85
N ASP A 108 20.67 -4.47 3.61
CA ASP A 108 21.03 -5.75 2.97
C ASP A 108 20.63 -6.97 3.80
N ASP A 109 20.50 -6.85 5.12
CA ASP A 109 20.01 -7.93 5.98
C ASP A 109 18.55 -8.29 5.66
N ILE A 110 17.72 -7.27 5.39
CA ILE A 110 16.32 -7.48 4.96
C ILE A 110 16.31 -8.07 3.54
N ARG A 111 17.13 -7.57 2.62
CA ARG A 111 17.25 -8.10 1.25
C ARG A 111 17.62 -9.58 1.24
N ARG A 112 18.64 -9.96 2.00
CA ARG A 112 19.10 -11.36 2.12
C ARG A 112 18.03 -12.29 2.68
N LYS A 113 17.16 -11.81 3.57
CA LYS A 113 16.05 -12.60 4.11
C LYS A 113 15.04 -12.98 3.02
N VAL A 114 14.82 -12.10 2.05
CA VAL A 114 13.90 -12.36 0.92
C VAL A 114 14.49 -13.42 -0.02
N ASP A 115 15.79 -13.38 -0.30
CA ASP A 115 16.45 -14.33 -1.22
C ASP A 115 16.52 -15.78 -0.70
N ILE A 116 16.27 -15.99 0.59
CA ILE A 116 16.34 -17.31 1.26
C ILE A 116 14.99 -18.06 1.20
N ILE A 117 13.90 -17.38 0.81
CA ILE A 117 12.52 -17.90 0.77
C ILE A 117 12.15 -18.30 -0.66
#